data_AF-A0A6L5EMH2-F1
#
_entry.id   AF-A0A6L5EMH2-F1
#
_cell.length_a   1.000
_cell.length_b   1.000
_cell.length_c   1.000
_cell.angle_alpha   90.00
_cell.angle_beta   90.00
_cell.angle_gamma   90.00
#
_symmetry.space_group_name_H-M   'P 1'
#
loop_
_entity.id
_entity.type
_entity.pdbx_description
1 polymer ?
#
loop_
_entity_poly.entity_id
_entity_poly.type
_entity_poly.pdbx_seq_one_letter_code
_entity_poly.pdbx_strand_id
1 'polypeptide(L)'
;MSLAEYAIAALVLCATLLIVATTVALWRAPGALTRVNLLGPTVCLAIPLLIAANLLRDWSTVGFDSHDAVRGLLAVAGVWVIGSVGSFFLGRAVHEVTVEREVAPRDGVTWDA
;
A
#
# COMPACT_ATOMS: atom_id res chain seq x y z
N MET A 1 -16.07 -10.13 -26.71
CA MET A 1 -15.14 -9.98 -25.57
C MET A 1 -14.50 -11.32 -25.29
N SER A 2 -13.19 -11.39 -25.16
CA SER A 2 -12.45 -12.64 -24.93
C SER A 2 -12.35 -12.95 -23.43
N LEU A 3 -12.07 -14.22 -23.09
CA LEU A 3 -11.85 -14.64 -21.69
C LEU A 3 -10.72 -13.83 -21.01
N ALA A 4 -9.67 -13.48 -21.75
CA ALA A 4 -8.56 -12.68 -21.24
C ALA A 4 -9.00 -11.26 -20.84
N GLU A 5 -9.85 -10.62 -21.65
CA GLU A 5 -10.39 -9.28 -21.34
C GLU A 5 -11.21 -9.28 -20.03
N TYR A 6 -12.03 -10.32 -19.82
CA TYR A 6 -12.78 -10.47 -18.57
C TYR A 6 -11.85 -10.66 -17.35
N ALA A 7 -10.80 -11.47 -17.49
CA ALA A 7 -9.83 -11.67 -16.42
C ALA A 7 -9.07 -10.36 -16.07
N ILE A 8 -8.63 -9.62 -17.09
CA ILE A 8 -7.97 -8.32 -16.92
C ILE A 8 -8.90 -7.33 -16.22
N ALA A 9 -10.15 -7.23 -16.66
CA ALA A 9 -11.15 -6.36 -16.05
C ALA A 9 -11.40 -6.73 -14.58
N ALA A 10 -11.51 -8.03 -14.27
CA ALA A 10 -11.69 -8.51 -12.90
C ALA A 10 -10.50 -8.14 -12.00
N LEU A 11 -9.26 -8.34 -12.47
CA LEU A 11 -8.04 -7.97 -11.73
C LEU A 11 -8.01 -6.47 -11.42
N VAL A 12 -8.30 -5.63 -12.42
CA VAL A 12 -8.32 -4.17 -12.27
C VAL A 12 -9.43 -3.73 -11.31
N LEU A 13 -10.63 -4.31 -11.41
CA LEU A 13 -11.74 -4.00 -10.51
C LEU A 13 -11.40 -4.39 -9.06
N CYS A 14 -10.86 -5.59 -8.84
CA CYS A 14 -10.43 -6.03 -7.52
C CYS A 14 -9.36 -5.10 -6.93
N ALA A 15 -8.34 -4.73 -7.72
CA ALA A 15 -7.31 -3.79 -7.27
C ALA A 15 -7.90 -2.42 -6.92
N THR A 16 -8.81 -1.91 -7.75
CA THR A 16 -9.50 -0.63 -7.51
C THR A 16 -10.29 -0.66 -6.22
N LEU A 17 -11.06 -1.73 -5.97
CA LEU A 17 -11.82 -1.89 -4.73
C LEU A 17 -10.91 -1.95 -3.50
N LEU A 18 -9.77 -2.63 -3.58
CA LEU A 18 -8.79 -2.67 -2.49
C LEU A 18 -8.20 -1.28 -2.20
N ILE A 19 -7.89 -0.49 -3.24
CA ILE A 19 -7.37 0.88 -3.09
C ILE A 19 -8.42 1.80 -2.47
N VAL A 20 -9.67 1.74 -2.96
CA VAL A 20 -10.77 2.54 -2.41
C VAL A 20 -11.04 2.15 -0.96
N ALA A 21 -11.12 0.85 -0.66
CA ALA A 21 -11.31 0.37 0.71
C ALA A 21 -10.18 0.83 1.65
N THR A 22 -8.92 0.74 1.19
CA THR A 22 -7.76 1.23 1.94
C THR A 22 -7.85 2.74 2.18
N THR A 23 -8.22 3.51 1.17
CA THR A 23 -8.36 4.96 1.26
C THR A 23 -9.43 5.36 2.28
N VAL A 24 -10.60 4.72 2.21
CA VAL A 24 -11.69 4.94 3.17
C VAL A 24 -11.26 4.54 4.58
N ALA A 25 -10.55 3.43 4.74
CA ALA A 25 -10.04 2.97 6.03
C ALA A 25 -9.03 3.96 6.62
N LEU A 26 -8.11 4.49 5.81
CA LEU A 26 -7.14 5.51 6.22
C LEU A 26 -7.82 6.79 6.70
N TRP A 27 -8.85 7.26 6.00
CA TRP A 27 -9.62 8.44 6.42
C TRP A 27 -10.32 8.24 7.76
N ARG A 28 -10.78 7.03 8.04
CA ARG A 28 -11.47 6.70 9.30
C ARG A 28 -10.53 6.32 10.44
N ALA A 29 -9.23 6.15 10.16
CA ALA A 29 -8.30 5.60 11.13
C ALA A 29 -7.90 6.64 12.21
N PRO A 30 -7.98 6.28 13.51
CA PRO A 30 -7.84 7.21 14.62
C PRO A 30 -6.38 7.57 14.98
N GLY A 31 -5.39 6.85 14.43
CA GLY A 31 -3.99 7.05 14.79
C GLY A 31 -3.01 6.67 13.68
N ALA A 32 -1.78 7.19 13.80
CA ALA A 32 -0.73 6.98 12.81
C ALA A 32 -0.37 5.50 12.66
N LEU A 33 -0.18 4.77 13.76
CA LEU A 33 0.17 3.34 13.73
C LEU A 33 -0.91 2.49 13.02
N THR A 34 -2.18 2.75 13.31
CA THR A 34 -3.31 2.10 12.62
C THR A 34 -3.30 2.42 11.13
N ARG A 35 -3.01 3.67 10.74
CA ARG A 35 -2.93 4.07 9.33
C ARG A 35 -1.81 3.35 8.59
N VAL A 36 -0.64 3.18 9.20
CA VAL A 36 0.46 2.41 8.59
C VAL A 36 0.02 0.98 8.31
N ASN A 37 -0.59 0.33 9.30
CA ASN A 37 -1.01 -1.06 9.16
C ASN A 37 -2.12 -1.24 8.10
N LEU A 38 -2.94 -0.21 7.88
CA LEU A 38 -3.99 -0.21 6.87
C LEU A 38 -3.47 -0.05 5.44
N LEU A 39 -2.20 0.29 5.20
CA LEU A 39 -1.64 0.38 3.85
C LEU A 39 -1.41 -1.00 3.19
N GLY A 40 -1.38 -2.08 3.99
CA GLY A 40 -1.08 -3.44 3.55
C GLY A 40 -1.90 -3.92 2.33
N PRO A 41 -3.24 -3.79 2.30
CA PRO A 41 -4.04 -4.25 1.17
C PRO A 41 -3.70 -3.55 -0.15
N THR A 42 -3.34 -2.26 -0.12
CA THR A 42 -2.93 -1.54 -1.33
C THR A 42 -1.54 -1.97 -1.79
N VAL A 43 -0.57 -2.00 -0.88
CA VAL A 43 0.84 -2.29 -1.21
C VAL A 43 1.04 -3.77 -1.57
N CYS A 44 0.48 -4.69 -0.80
CA CYS A 44 0.73 -6.12 -0.94
C CYS A 44 -0.16 -6.79 -1.99
N LEU A 45 -1.36 -6.26 -2.27
CA LEU A 45 -2.32 -6.89 -3.19
C LEU A 45 -2.63 -5.99 -4.38
N ALA A 46 -3.16 -4.77 -4.15
CA ALA A 46 -3.68 -3.98 -5.27
C ALA A 46 -2.61 -3.65 -6.33
N ILE A 47 -1.42 -3.24 -5.91
CA ILE A 47 -0.33 -2.93 -6.85
C ILE A 47 0.12 -4.17 -7.64
N PRO A 48 0.41 -5.34 -7.01
CA PRO A 48 0.72 -6.56 -7.75
C PRO A 48 -0.40 -7.02 -8.69
N LEU A 49 -1.68 -6.88 -8.29
CA LEU A 49 -2.81 -7.20 -9.16
C LEU A 49 -2.82 -6.32 -10.43
N LEU A 50 -2.53 -5.03 -10.30
CA LEU A 50 -2.46 -4.12 -11.45
C LEU A 50 -1.29 -4.45 -12.38
N ILE A 51 -0.12 -4.80 -11.82
CA ILE A 51 1.04 -5.25 -12.61
C ILE A 51 0.69 -6.54 -13.37
N ALA A 52 0.07 -7.51 -12.71
CA ALA A 52 -0.38 -8.75 -13.34
C ALA A 52 -1.42 -8.50 -14.44
N ALA A 53 -2.37 -7.59 -14.20
CA ALA A 53 -3.35 -7.20 -15.20
C ALA A 53 -2.69 -6.58 -16.45
N ASN A 54 -1.67 -5.73 -16.26
CA ASN A 54 -0.93 -5.15 -17.37
C ASN A 54 -0.17 -6.22 -18.17
N LEU A 55 0.56 -7.12 -17.50
CA LEU A 55 1.27 -8.21 -18.18
C LEU A 55 0.31 -9.11 -18.96
N LEU A 56 -0.82 -9.48 -18.37
CA LEU A 56 -1.82 -10.31 -19.03
C LEU A 56 -2.41 -9.62 -20.27
N ARG A 57 -2.62 -8.30 -20.20
CA ARG A 57 -3.06 -7.48 -21.33
C ARG A 57 -2.02 -7.47 -22.46
N ASP A 58 -0.77 -7.24 -22.13
CA ASP A 58 0.30 -7.15 -23.14
C ASP A 58 0.54 -8.52 -23.80
N TRP A 59 0.54 -9.60 -23.02
CA TRP A 59 0.64 -10.96 -23.57
C TRP A 59 -0.56 -11.38 -24.41
N SER A 60 -1.75 -10.84 -24.14
CA SER A 60 -2.95 -11.11 -24.93
C SER A 60 -2.98 -10.38 -26.28
N THR A 61 -2.23 -9.29 -26.43
CA THR A 61 -2.26 -8.44 -27.63
C THR A 61 -1.02 -8.59 -28.52
N VAL A 62 0.17 -8.67 -27.94
CA VAL A 62 1.45 -8.70 -28.67
C VAL A 62 2.12 -10.09 -28.60
N GLY A 63 1.72 -10.91 -27.62
CA GLY A 63 2.34 -12.22 -27.34
C GLY A 63 3.27 -12.17 -26.12
N PHE A 64 3.76 -13.34 -25.70
CA PHE A 64 4.56 -13.46 -24.49
C PHE A 64 5.97 -12.85 -24.66
N ASP A 65 6.32 -11.91 -23.78
CA ASP A 65 7.67 -11.36 -23.65
C ASP A 65 8.24 -11.63 -22.26
N SER A 66 9.39 -12.33 -22.24
CA SER A 66 10.16 -12.63 -21.03
C SER A 66 10.75 -11.37 -20.36
N HIS A 67 11.06 -10.32 -21.11
CA HIS A 67 11.62 -9.09 -20.58
C HIS A 67 10.61 -8.38 -19.67
N ASP A 68 9.38 -8.23 -20.15
CA ASP A 68 8.29 -7.63 -19.36
C ASP A 68 7.87 -8.52 -18.19
N ALA A 69 7.92 -9.85 -18.34
CA ALA A 69 7.69 -10.78 -17.23
C ALA A 69 8.66 -10.53 -16.07
N VAL A 70 9.97 -10.42 -16.37
CA VAL A 70 11.01 -10.16 -15.36
C VAL A 70 10.85 -8.77 -14.75
N ARG A 71 10.55 -7.74 -15.56
CA ARG A 71 10.30 -6.38 -15.06
C ARG A 71 9.10 -6.33 -14.13
N GLY A 72 8.02 -7.04 -14.44
CA GLY A 72 6.85 -7.13 -13.57
C GLY A 72 7.17 -7.80 -12.24
N LEU A 73 7.95 -8.90 -12.25
CA LEU A 73 8.39 -9.56 -11.03
C LEU A 73 9.28 -8.65 -10.17
N LEU A 74 10.23 -7.96 -10.79
CA LEU A 74 11.09 -6.99 -10.10
C LEU A 74 10.30 -5.81 -9.55
N ALA A 75 9.27 -5.33 -10.26
CA ALA A 75 8.40 -4.26 -9.78
C ALA A 75 7.59 -4.69 -8.55
N VAL A 76 7.06 -5.91 -8.52
CA VAL A 76 6.37 -6.47 -7.35
C VAL A 76 7.32 -6.60 -6.17
N ALA A 77 8.50 -7.19 -6.39
CA ALA A 77 9.52 -7.34 -5.35
C ALA A 77 9.96 -5.97 -4.80
N GLY A 78 10.19 -4.99 -5.67
CA GLY A 78 10.56 -3.62 -5.30
C GLY A 78 9.50 -2.95 -4.44
N VAL A 79 8.23 -3.05 -4.81
CA VAL A 79 7.10 -2.52 -4.02
C VAL A 79 7.03 -3.16 -2.65
N TRP A 80 7.22 -4.48 -2.54
CA TRP A 80 7.19 -5.16 -1.25
C TRP A 80 8.37 -4.77 -0.36
N VAL A 81 9.58 -4.73 -0.90
CA VAL A 81 10.78 -4.32 -0.14
C VAL A 81 10.62 -2.89 0.36
N ILE A 82 10.25 -1.95 -0.51
CA ILE A 82 10.06 -0.54 -0.14
C ILE A 82 8.92 -0.39 0.87
N GLY A 83 7.81 -1.12 0.67
CA GLY A 83 6.67 -1.13 1.57
C GLY A 83 7.04 -1.61 2.99
N SER A 84 7.82 -2.69 3.09
CA SER A 84 8.30 -3.21 4.36
C SER A 84 9.25 -2.24 5.07
N VAL A 85 10.22 -1.69 4.34
CA VAL A 85 11.20 -0.74 4.90
C VAL A 85 10.53 0.56 5.34
N GLY A 86 9.63 1.11 4.52
CA GLY A 86 8.89 2.33 4.86
C GLY A 86 8.00 2.16 6.09
N SER A 87 7.31 1.03 6.20
CA SER A 87 6.47 0.72 7.37
C SER A 87 7.30 0.60 8.65
N PHE A 88 8.50 0.02 8.56
CA PHE A 88 9.43 -0.09 9.70
C PHE A 88 9.90 1.28 10.20
N PHE A 89 10.38 2.14 9.31
CA PHE A 89 10.82 3.49 9.68
C PHE A 89 9.68 4.34 10.23
N LEU A 90 8.49 4.26 9.62
CA LEU A 90 7.33 5.02 10.08
C LEU A 90 6.85 4.54 11.46
N GLY A 91 6.88 3.24 11.73
CA GLY A 91 6.58 2.69 13.05
C GLY A 91 7.52 3.23 14.13
N ARG A 92 8.82 3.28 13.84
CA ARG A 92 9.83 3.85 14.75
C ARG A 92 9.64 5.34 15.00
N ALA A 93 9.44 6.12 13.94
CA ALA A 93 9.23 7.57 14.05
C ALA A 93 7.99 7.89 14.89
N VAL A 94 6.91 7.13 14.72
CA VAL A 94 5.69 7.28 15.55
C VAL A 94 5.97 6.90 16.99
N HIS A 95 6.69 5.81 17.24
CA HIS A 95 7.03 5.38 18.60
C HIS A 95 7.84 6.43 19.36
N GLU A 96 8.88 7.00 18.73
CA GLU A 96 9.74 8.02 19.33
C GLU A 96 8.93 9.26 19.76
N VAL A 97 8.04 9.77 18.90
CA VAL A 97 7.16 10.92 19.23
C VAL A 97 6.18 10.59 20.36
N THR A 98 5.74 9.33 20.46
CA THR A 98 4.78 8.92 21.51
C THR A 98 5.45 8.87 22.89
N VAL A 99 6.67 8.33 22.96
CA VAL A 99 7.47 8.27 24.19
C VAL A 99 7.82 9.67 24.68
N GLU A 100 8.21 10.58 23.79
CA GLU A 100 8.52 11.97 24.14
C GLU A 100 7.33 12.70 24.78
N ARG A 101 6.11 12.37 24.36
CA ARG A 101 4.87 12.93 24.91
C ARG A 101 4.50 12.39 26.30
N GLU A 102 4.94 11.18 26.64
CA GLU A 102 4.69 10.54 27.93
C GLU A 102 5.73 10.95 28.99
N VAL A 103 6.95 11.29 28.55
CA VAL A 103 8.04 11.77 29.42
C VAL A 103 7.99 13.28 29.68
N ALA A 104 7.23 14.04 28.89
CA ALA A 104 6.97 15.46 29.18
C ALA A 104 6.27 15.58 30.55
N PRO A 105 6.87 16.27 31.53
CA PRO A 105 6.30 16.33 32.86
C PRO A 105 4.96 17.07 32.81
N ARG A 106 3.98 16.56 33.56
CA ARG A 106 2.73 17.27 33.88
C ARG A 106 3.07 18.46 34.79
N ASP A 107 3.75 19.44 34.24
CA ASP A 107 3.94 20.73 34.88
C ASP A 107 2.60 21.43 34.74
N GLY A 108 1.77 21.33 35.78
CA GLY A 108 0.45 21.96 35.89
C GLY A 108 0.52 23.48 35.92
N VAL A 109 1.11 24.10 34.90
CA VAL A 109 1.10 25.55 34.71
C VAL A 109 -0.07 25.88 33.79
N THR A 110 -1.21 26.18 34.42
CA THR A 110 -2.29 26.96 33.80
C THR A 110 -1.73 28.35 33.54
N TRP A 111 -1.51 28.70 32.27
CA TRP A 111 -1.22 30.07 31.87
C TRP A 111 -2.52 30.88 31.87
N ASP A 112 -2.99 31.19 33.08
CA ASP A 112 -3.98 32.23 33.28
C ASP A 112 -3.23 33.54 33.53
N ALA A 113 -3.23 34.41 32.52
CA ALA A 113 -2.92 35.84 32.63
C ALA A 113 -3.85 36.63 31.71
#